data_AF-A0A1S4A9Q8-F1
#
_entry.id   AF-A0A1S4A9Q8-F1
#
_cell.length_a   1.000
_cell.length_b   1.000
_cell.length_c   1.000
_cell.angle_alpha   90.00
_cell.angle_beta   90.00
_cell.angle_gamma   90.00
#
_symmetry.space_group_name_H-M   'P 1'
#
loop_
_entity.id
_entity.type
_entity.pdbx_description
1 polymer ?
#
loop_
_entity_poly.entity_id
_entity_poly.type
_entity_poly.pdbx_seq_one_letter_code
_entity_poly.pdbx_strand_id
1 'polypeptide(L)'
;MCGSLYQLNIRGHFQGKTLIYSFWPGRLGTFLYFSAALLLNMMRRFTRQKKLMKPGKTRFATAFLTLHSIHLQKSNLRKLFTSEEWSKSKFAKESAGKDVARIILSYSFWNNVLHALKIGGPLVKVLRLVDGEQKPPMGYLYEAMDRAKEAIQASFTDEQKYAKVFQIIDARWSEQLHRPLHAAGLILNPSLFYDQHENNSLAREVWTGFHEVVIKLTPDEDLQEKIVDQLAIYKAAEGLFKLRLAIKQRKTKSPDDQVLLYFIALALMYFLYLLTLEYFFSLL
;
A
#
# COMPACT_ATOMS: atom_id res chain seq x y z
N MET A 1 -12.60 -9.17 1.84
CA MET A 1 -11.51 -8.68 0.96
C MET A 1 -10.23 -8.29 1.71
N CYS A 2 -10.29 -7.87 2.98
CA CYS A 2 -9.09 -7.67 3.82
C CYS A 2 -8.24 -8.95 4.03
N GLY A 3 -8.85 -10.13 4.14
CA GLY A 3 -8.16 -11.40 4.41
C GLY A 3 -7.10 -11.82 3.38
N SER A 4 -7.27 -11.47 2.10
CA SER A 4 -6.41 -11.89 1.00
C SER A 4 -5.12 -11.05 0.85
N LEU A 5 -5.15 -9.79 1.29
CA LEU A 5 -3.97 -8.92 1.36
C LEU A 5 -3.01 -9.31 2.50
N TYR A 6 -3.56 -9.89 3.58
CA TYR A 6 -2.79 -10.37 4.71
C TYR A 6 -1.99 -11.65 4.42
N GLN A 7 -2.22 -12.27 3.26
CA GLN A 7 -1.35 -13.31 2.71
C GLN A 7 -0.23 -12.74 1.82
N LEU A 8 0.33 -11.57 2.17
CA LEU A 8 1.75 -11.26 1.92
C LEU A 8 2.66 -12.18 2.74
N ASN A 9 2.46 -13.48 2.54
CA ASN A 9 3.28 -14.53 3.04
C ASN A 9 4.46 -14.63 2.07
N ILE A 10 5.48 -13.82 2.32
CA ILE A 10 6.84 -13.96 1.76
C ILE A 10 7.47 -15.25 2.34
N ARG A 11 6.74 -16.38 2.31
CA ARG A 11 7.18 -17.69 2.82
C ARG A 11 7.90 -18.50 1.76
N GLY A 12 7.69 -18.20 0.49
CA GLY A 12 8.17 -19.02 -0.63
C GLY A 12 9.64 -18.79 -1.03
N HIS A 13 10.00 -17.56 -1.44
CA HIS A 13 11.09 -17.46 -2.43
C HIS A 13 12.05 -16.26 -2.30
N PHE A 14 12.07 -15.56 -1.15
CA PHE A 14 13.32 -14.94 -0.74
C PHE A 14 14.27 -16.08 -0.40
N GLN A 15 15.39 -16.22 -1.11
CA GLN A 15 16.53 -17.00 -0.59
C GLN A 15 17.14 -16.36 0.69
N GLY A 16 16.50 -15.31 1.23
CA GLY A 16 16.50 -14.98 2.65
C GLY A 16 15.30 -15.58 3.38
N LYS A 17 15.10 -16.90 3.35
CA LYS A 17 14.09 -17.63 4.16
C LYS A 17 14.23 -17.38 5.68
N THR A 18 15.20 -16.57 6.11
CA THR A 18 15.62 -16.51 7.50
C THR A 18 15.70 -15.10 8.13
N LEU A 19 15.47 -14.00 7.39
CA LEU A 19 15.92 -12.68 7.86
C LEU A 19 14.89 -11.80 8.56
N ILE A 20 13.58 -11.94 8.30
CA ILE A 20 12.55 -11.09 8.94
C ILE A 20 11.63 -11.92 9.85
N TYR A 21 11.20 -13.10 9.38
CA TYR A 21 10.28 -13.97 10.13
C TYR A 21 10.95 -14.88 11.16
N SER A 22 12.20 -15.31 10.96
CA SER A 22 12.92 -16.15 11.91
C SER A 22 14.03 -15.42 12.67
N PHE A 23 14.40 -14.21 12.25
CA PHE A 23 15.51 -13.50 12.87
C PHE A 23 15.09 -12.74 14.12
N TRP A 24 13.95 -12.03 14.10
CA TRP A 24 13.50 -11.25 15.26
C TRP A 24 12.50 -11.96 16.16
N PRO A 25 11.42 -12.61 15.69
CA PRO A 25 10.52 -13.33 16.61
C PRO A 25 11.16 -14.56 17.25
N GLY A 26 12.24 -15.10 16.66
CA GLY A 26 12.87 -16.34 17.11
C GLY A 26 13.96 -16.14 18.17
N ARG A 27 15.13 -15.63 17.77
CA ARG A 27 16.33 -15.62 18.63
C ARG A 27 16.65 -14.25 19.24
N LEU A 28 16.55 -13.17 18.45
CA LEU A 28 16.95 -11.83 18.89
C LEU A 28 15.89 -11.13 19.75
N GLY A 29 14.61 -11.21 19.36
CA GLY A 29 13.50 -10.66 20.13
C GLY A 29 13.26 -11.44 21.42
N THR A 30 13.35 -12.76 21.38
CA THR A 30 13.25 -13.61 22.58
C THR A 30 14.41 -13.35 23.54
N PHE A 31 15.65 -13.28 23.04
CA PHE A 31 16.80 -12.98 23.91
C PHE A 31 16.82 -11.53 24.41
N LEU A 32 16.23 -10.55 23.73
CA LEU A 32 16.20 -9.16 24.23
C LEU A 32 14.97 -8.85 25.10
N TYR A 33 13.90 -9.63 24.98
CA TYR A 33 12.61 -9.34 25.64
C TYR A 33 12.24 -10.36 26.71
N PHE A 34 12.62 -11.64 26.53
CA PHE A 34 12.38 -12.73 27.50
C PHE A 34 13.60 -13.10 28.33
N SER A 35 14.78 -12.55 28.03
CA SER A 35 15.91 -12.66 28.96
C SER A 35 15.67 -11.80 30.20
N ALA A 36 16.25 -12.25 31.32
CA ALA A 36 16.11 -11.68 32.66
C ALA A 36 15.99 -10.14 32.69
N ALA A 37 15.13 -9.63 33.58
CA ALA A 37 14.81 -8.20 33.73
C ALA A 37 16.01 -7.23 33.69
N LEU A 38 17.19 -7.69 34.09
CA LEU A 38 18.46 -6.96 34.00
C LEU A 38 18.88 -6.61 32.56
N LEU A 39 18.77 -7.53 31.60
CA LEU A 39 19.12 -7.27 30.19
C LEU A 39 18.12 -6.29 29.57
N LEU A 40 16.82 -6.44 29.87
CA LEU A 40 15.78 -5.51 29.43
C LEU A 40 16.01 -4.10 29.99
N ASN A 41 16.37 -3.98 31.27
CA ASN A 41 16.67 -2.70 31.91
C ASN A 41 17.90 -2.03 31.30
N MET A 42 18.98 -2.79 31.08
CA MET A 42 20.17 -2.30 30.40
C MET A 42 19.81 -1.80 28.99
N MET A 43 19.07 -2.60 28.22
CA MET A 43 18.52 -2.20 26.91
C MET A 43 17.72 -0.89 26.95
N ARG A 44 16.83 -0.74 27.93
CA ARG A 44 16.01 0.46 28.13
C ARG A 44 16.86 1.70 28.45
N ARG A 45 17.92 1.57 29.24
CA ARG A 45 18.84 2.68 29.54
C ARG A 45 19.52 3.20 28.26
N PHE A 46 20.08 2.30 27.46
CA PHE A 46 20.76 2.66 26.21
C PHE A 46 19.81 3.21 25.14
N THR A 47 18.58 2.70 25.07
CA THR A 47 17.56 3.15 24.10
C THR A 47 16.73 4.35 24.59
N ARG A 48 17.05 4.93 25.75
CA ARG A 48 16.26 6.01 26.39
C ARG A 48 14.77 5.65 26.51
N GLN A 49 14.50 4.44 27.00
CA GLN A 49 13.15 3.87 27.20
C GLN A 49 12.35 3.67 25.90
N LYS A 50 12.96 3.78 24.71
CA LYS A 50 12.25 3.57 23.45
C LYS A 50 11.93 2.09 23.27
N LYS A 51 10.64 1.78 23.07
CA LYS A 51 10.16 0.42 22.78
C LYS A 51 10.66 -0.04 21.41
N LEU A 52 11.42 -1.14 21.38
CA LEU A 52 11.86 -1.77 20.13
C LEU A 52 10.73 -2.51 19.43
N MET A 53 9.89 -3.24 20.18
CA MET A 53 8.73 -3.91 19.62
C MET A 53 7.57 -2.94 19.53
N LYS A 54 6.96 -2.87 18.34
CA LYS A 54 5.79 -2.04 18.07
C LYS A 54 4.67 -2.94 17.55
N PRO A 55 3.65 -3.25 18.37
CA PRO A 55 2.53 -4.06 17.92
C PRO A 55 1.77 -3.34 16.81
N GLY A 56 1.41 -4.08 15.76
CA GLY A 56 0.52 -3.63 14.68
C GLY A 56 -0.68 -4.57 14.55
N LYS A 57 -1.70 -4.16 13.79
CA LYS A 57 -2.91 -4.96 13.56
C LYS A 57 -2.61 -6.37 13.01
N THR A 58 -1.52 -6.50 12.24
CA THR A 58 -1.09 -7.75 11.63
C THR A 58 0.32 -8.16 12.08
N ARG A 59 0.63 -9.45 11.94
CA ARG A 59 1.99 -9.97 12.19
C ARG A 59 3.02 -9.31 11.27
N PHE A 60 2.65 -9.02 10.02
CA PHE A 60 3.49 -8.29 9.07
C PHE A 60 3.77 -6.85 9.53
N ALA A 61 2.73 -6.10 9.90
CA ALA A 61 2.87 -4.74 10.41
C ALA A 61 3.73 -4.70 11.69
N THR A 62 3.51 -5.66 12.60
CA THR A 62 4.31 -5.81 13.82
C THR A 62 5.79 -6.04 13.49
N ALA A 63 6.10 -6.96 12.56
CA ALA A 63 7.46 -7.25 12.14
C ALA A 63 8.14 -6.02 11.51
N PHE A 64 7.47 -5.35 10.58
CA PHE A 64 8.00 -4.16 9.91
C PHE A 64 8.23 -2.99 10.88
N LEU A 65 7.24 -2.66 11.72
CA LEU A 65 7.36 -1.56 12.69
C LEU A 65 8.45 -1.83 13.74
N THR A 66 8.60 -3.09 14.14
CA THR A 66 9.68 -3.52 15.04
C THR A 66 11.05 -3.37 14.36
N LEU A 67 11.20 -3.85 13.12
CA LEU A 67 12.42 -3.69 12.33
C LEU A 67 12.81 -2.20 12.16
N HIS A 68 11.82 -1.36 11.87
CA HIS A 68 12.01 0.09 11.76
C HIS A 68 12.45 0.72 13.09
N SER A 69 11.84 0.35 14.21
CA SER A 69 12.22 0.84 15.54
C SER A 69 13.67 0.46 15.88
N ILE A 70 14.08 -0.77 15.56
CA ILE A 70 15.44 -1.27 15.78
C ILE A 70 16.45 -0.48 14.95
N HIS A 71 16.12 -0.20 13.68
CA HIS A 71 16.97 0.63 12.82
C HIS A 71 17.18 2.03 13.40
N LEU A 72 16.12 2.66 13.91
CA LEU A 72 16.22 3.96 14.60
C LEU A 72 17.09 3.91 15.86
N GLN A 73 17.24 2.73 16.47
CA GLN A 73 18.08 2.52 17.65
C GLN A 73 19.46 1.93 17.33
N LYS A 74 19.85 1.81 16.05
CA LYS A 74 21.12 1.20 15.61
C LYS A 74 22.35 1.68 16.41
N SER A 75 22.52 2.99 16.56
CA SER A 75 23.68 3.57 17.27
C SER A 75 23.67 3.21 18.76
N ASN A 76 22.52 3.32 19.40
CA ASN A 76 22.33 2.97 20.81
C ASN A 76 22.54 1.49 21.07
N LEU A 77 22.05 0.63 20.17
CA LEU A 77 22.24 -0.82 20.24
C LEU A 77 23.72 -1.17 20.07
N ARG A 78 24.42 -0.60 19.10
CA ARG A 78 25.87 -0.84 18.96
C ARG A 78 26.63 -0.41 20.22
N LYS A 79 26.32 0.76 20.78
CA LYS A 79 26.91 1.23 22.04
C LYS A 79 26.68 0.27 23.21
N LEU A 80 25.46 -0.29 23.31
CA LEU A 80 25.15 -1.30 24.31
C LEU A 80 26.10 -2.50 24.20
N PHE A 81 26.20 -3.10 23.02
CA PHE A 81 26.99 -4.32 22.81
C PHE A 81 28.52 -4.11 22.80
N THR A 82 28.99 -2.86 22.76
CA THR A 82 30.40 -2.50 22.94
C THR A 82 30.70 -1.91 24.32
N SER A 83 29.71 -1.82 25.21
CA SER A 83 29.89 -1.21 26.53
C SER A 83 30.62 -2.12 27.50
N GLU A 84 31.30 -1.52 28.47
CA GLU A 84 31.91 -2.26 29.58
C GLU A 84 30.85 -2.99 30.43
N GLU A 85 29.67 -2.37 30.60
CA GLU A 85 28.51 -2.96 31.30
C GLU A 85 28.07 -4.28 30.62
N TRP A 86 28.02 -4.32 29.29
CA TRP A 86 27.75 -5.56 28.54
C TRP A 86 28.85 -6.58 28.75
N SER A 87 30.12 -6.21 28.55
CA SER A 87 31.27 -7.13 28.66
C SER A 87 31.42 -7.78 30.05
N LYS A 88 31.06 -7.04 31.12
CA LYS A 88 31.06 -7.56 32.50
C LYS A 88 29.81 -8.38 32.84
N SER A 89 28.75 -8.30 32.04
CA SER A 89 27.49 -9.00 32.31
C SER A 89 27.62 -10.51 32.10
N LYS A 90 26.78 -11.29 32.81
CA LYS A 90 26.66 -12.74 32.56
C LYS A 90 26.18 -13.06 31.14
N PHE A 91 25.38 -12.17 30.56
CA PHE A 91 24.78 -12.34 29.23
C PHE A 91 25.82 -12.34 28.11
N ALA A 92 26.92 -11.59 28.25
CA ALA A 92 28.01 -11.62 27.26
C ALA A 92 28.75 -12.96 27.21
N LYS A 93 28.68 -13.77 28.28
CA LYS A 93 29.30 -15.10 28.34
C LYS A 93 28.41 -16.18 27.74
N GLU A 94 27.08 -15.99 27.75
CA GLU A 94 26.09 -16.89 27.19
C GLU A 94 26.21 -17.00 25.66
N SER A 95 25.99 -18.20 25.12
CA SER A 95 26.02 -18.44 23.66
C SER A 95 25.04 -17.53 22.91
N ALA A 96 23.81 -17.40 23.44
CA ALA A 96 22.79 -16.53 22.87
C ALA A 96 23.21 -15.06 22.86
N GLY A 97 23.85 -14.57 23.93
CA GLY A 97 24.34 -13.18 23.99
C GLY A 97 25.47 -12.90 23.00
N LYS A 98 26.40 -13.85 22.84
CA LYS A 98 27.46 -13.77 21.82
C LYS A 98 26.88 -13.71 20.41
N ASP A 99 25.87 -14.53 20.12
CA ASP A 99 25.19 -14.52 18.83
C ASP A 99 24.51 -13.18 18.55
N VAL A 100 23.78 -12.64 19.53
CA VAL A 100 23.12 -11.34 19.40
C VAL A 100 24.13 -10.22 19.20
N ALA A 101 25.22 -10.19 19.97
CA ALA A 101 26.27 -9.19 19.83
C ALA A 101 26.88 -9.23 18.42
N ARG A 102 27.22 -10.44 17.92
CA ARG A 102 27.74 -10.63 16.56
C ARG A 102 26.81 -10.07 15.49
N ILE A 103 25.51 -10.29 15.64
CA ILE A 103 24.51 -9.79 14.70
C ILE A 103 24.40 -8.26 14.76
N ILE A 104 24.27 -7.67 15.95
CA ILE A 104 24.10 -6.23 16.13
C ILE A 104 25.35 -5.45 15.70
N LEU A 105 26.53 -6.04 15.84
CA LEU A 105 27.78 -5.41 15.41
C LEU A 105 28.04 -5.60 13.90
N SER A 106 27.45 -6.62 13.27
CA SER A 106 27.58 -6.91 11.85
C SER A 106 27.13 -5.75 10.96
N TYR A 107 27.99 -5.39 10.00
CA TYR A 107 27.68 -4.40 8.97
C TYR A 107 26.60 -4.91 7.99
N SER A 108 26.72 -6.18 7.55
CA SER A 108 25.78 -6.79 6.60
C SER A 108 24.36 -6.87 7.14
N PHE A 109 24.20 -7.13 8.45
CA PHE A 109 22.90 -7.10 9.11
C PHE A 109 22.20 -5.75 8.92
N TRP A 110 22.87 -4.64 9.23
CA TRP A 110 22.26 -3.31 9.12
C TRP A 110 21.97 -2.89 7.68
N ASN A 111 22.78 -3.34 6.72
CA ASN A 111 22.50 -3.11 5.30
C ASN A 111 21.24 -3.88 4.87
N ASN A 112 21.06 -5.12 5.31
CA ASN A 112 19.86 -5.91 5.04
C ASN A 112 18.62 -5.28 5.70
N VAL A 113 18.74 -4.75 6.92
CA VAL A 113 17.67 -4.02 7.60
C VAL A 113 17.27 -2.78 6.79
N LEU A 114 18.24 -1.97 6.35
CA LEU A 114 17.97 -0.77 5.55
C LEU A 114 17.32 -1.13 4.21
N HIS A 115 17.81 -2.17 3.54
CA HIS A 115 17.24 -2.67 2.29
C HIS A 115 15.78 -3.10 2.48
N ALA A 116 15.49 -3.88 3.52
CA ALA A 116 14.13 -4.31 3.84
C ALA A 116 13.20 -3.12 4.16
N LEU A 117 13.69 -2.07 4.82
CA LEU A 117 12.91 -0.86 5.10
C LEU A 117 12.62 -0.04 3.84
N LYS A 118 13.59 0.06 2.91
CA LYS A 118 13.41 0.73 1.62
C LYS A 118 12.34 0.06 0.75
N ILE A 119 12.28 -1.28 0.76
CA ILE A 119 11.24 -2.04 0.05
C ILE A 119 9.91 -2.01 0.79
N GLY A 120 9.93 -2.34 2.08
CA GLY A 120 8.70 -2.53 2.84
C GLY A 120 7.97 -1.22 3.15
N GLY A 121 8.68 -0.09 3.23
CA GLY A 121 8.08 1.21 3.53
C GLY A 121 6.98 1.61 2.55
N PRO A 122 7.26 1.68 1.24
CA PRO A 122 6.26 1.95 0.21
C PRO A 122 5.10 0.94 0.23
N LEU A 123 5.38 -0.36 0.34
CA LEU A 123 4.33 -1.39 0.37
C LEU A 123 3.41 -1.28 1.60
N VAL A 124 3.96 -0.93 2.77
CA VAL A 124 3.15 -0.68 3.98
C VAL A 124 2.23 0.52 3.79
N LYS A 125 2.61 1.53 3.00
CA LYS A 125 1.71 2.65 2.67
C LYS A 125 0.54 2.19 1.81
N VAL A 126 0.77 1.32 0.82
CA VAL A 126 -0.30 0.71 0.01
C VAL A 126 -1.25 -0.10 0.88
N LEU A 127 -0.72 -0.94 1.77
CA LEU A 127 -1.55 -1.72 2.69
C LEU A 127 -2.40 -0.84 3.60
N ARG A 128 -1.82 0.24 4.13
CA ARG A 128 -2.56 1.21 4.96
C ARG A 128 -3.66 1.94 4.20
N LEU A 129 -3.47 2.17 2.89
CA LEU A 129 -4.51 2.75 2.04
C LEU A 129 -5.70 1.79 1.92
N VAL A 130 -5.44 0.49 1.69
CA VAL A 130 -6.51 -0.51 1.56
C VAL A 130 -7.18 -0.85 2.90
N ASP A 131 -6.42 -0.82 3.99
CA ASP A 131 -6.95 -1.00 5.36
C ASP A 131 -7.65 0.27 5.91
N GLY A 132 -7.58 1.39 5.19
CA GLY A 132 -8.12 2.68 5.64
C GLY A 132 -9.62 2.81 5.34
N GLU A 133 -10.41 3.14 6.35
CA GLU A 133 -11.88 3.28 6.23
C GLU A 133 -12.33 4.64 5.64
N GLN A 134 -11.43 5.63 5.52
CA GLN A 134 -11.80 7.02 5.22
C GLN A 134 -11.99 7.34 3.74
N LYS A 135 -11.42 6.55 2.82
CA LYS A 135 -11.53 6.76 1.37
C LYS A 135 -11.72 5.42 0.67
N PRO A 136 -12.55 5.34 -0.37
CA PRO A 136 -12.74 4.11 -1.15
C PRO A 136 -11.38 3.72 -1.75
N PRO A 137 -10.77 2.60 -1.33
CA PRO A 137 -9.42 2.25 -1.80
C PRO A 137 -9.41 1.86 -3.28
N MET A 138 -10.57 1.52 -3.84
CA MET A 138 -10.70 0.94 -5.18
C MET A 138 -10.17 1.85 -6.29
N GLY A 139 -10.40 3.17 -6.19
CA GLY A 139 -9.93 4.12 -7.21
C GLY A 139 -8.51 4.62 -7.07
N TYR A 140 -7.78 4.17 -6.03
CA TYR A 140 -6.42 4.64 -5.74
C TYR A 140 -5.38 3.52 -5.72
N LEU A 141 -5.81 2.25 -5.76
CA LEU A 141 -4.93 1.10 -5.54
C LEU A 141 -3.85 0.96 -6.63
N TYR A 142 -4.21 1.10 -7.90
CA TYR A 142 -3.27 1.03 -9.03
C TYR A 142 -2.17 2.09 -8.88
N GLU A 143 -2.58 3.36 -8.78
CA GLU A 143 -1.66 4.49 -8.59
C GLU A 143 -0.78 4.33 -7.34
N ALA A 144 -1.34 3.84 -6.22
CA ALA A 144 -0.58 3.61 -5.01
C ALA A 144 0.49 2.51 -5.19
N MET A 145 0.17 1.46 -5.95
CA MET A 145 1.12 0.39 -6.27
C MET A 145 2.23 0.89 -7.20
N ASP A 146 1.90 1.67 -8.22
CA ASP A 146 2.88 2.23 -9.15
C ASP A 146 3.85 3.18 -8.43
N ARG A 147 3.33 4.11 -7.63
CA ARG A 147 4.15 4.96 -6.76
C ARG A 147 5.00 4.17 -5.78
N ALA A 148 4.51 3.01 -5.32
CA ALA A 148 5.30 2.15 -4.45
C ALA A 148 6.48 1.52 -5.19
N LYS A 149 6.27 1.03 -6.42
CA LYS A 149 7.36 0.53 -7.28
C LYS A 149 8.36 1.63 -7.60
N GLU A 150 7.90 2.81 -8.01
CA GLU A 150 8.76 3.97 -8.28
C GLU A 150 9.62 4.36 -7.07
N ALA A 151 9.02 4.41 -5.87
CA ALA A 151 9.75 4.72 -4.65
C ALA A 151 10.78 3.65 -4.28
N ILE A 152 10.48 2.37 -4.56
CA ILE A 152 11.43 1.27 -4.38
C ILE A 152 12.58 1.45 -5.37
N GLN A 153 12.30 1.60 -6.66
CA GLN A 153 13.30 1.80 -7.71
C GLN A 153 14.21 2.98 -7.40
N ALA A 154 13.64 4.15 -7.06
CA ALA A 154 14.40 5.35 -6.70
C ALA A 154 15.30 5.17 -5.46
N SER A 155 15.03 4.16 -4.63
CA SER A 155 15.82 3.87 -3.43
C SER A 155 17.11 3.08 -3.72
N PHE A 156 17.30 2.57 -4.94
CA PHE A 156 18.43 1.73 -5.34
C PHE A 156 19.04 2.19 -6.68
N THR A 157 20.37 2.16 -6.76
CA THR A 157 21.09 2.44 -8.01
C THR A 157 21.21 1.23 -8.93
N ASP A 158 21.02 0.03 -8.39
CA ASP A 158 21.24 -1.24 -9.07
C ASP A 158 19.93 -2.00 -9.15
N GLU A 159 19.49 -2.28 -10.38
CA GLU A 159 18.24 -2.96 -10.69
C GLU A 159 18.15 -4.35 -10.06
N GLN A 160 19.27 -5.07 -9.97
CA GLN A 160 19.29 -6.43 -9.41
C GLN A 160 18.82 -6.48 -7.95
N LYS A 161 18.90 -5.35 -7.23
CA LYS A 161 18.47 -5.22 -5.84
C LYS A 161 16.95 -5.22 -5.66
N TYR A 162 16.19 -4.84 -6.67
CA TYR A 162 14.72 -4.79 -6.60
C TYR A 162 14.00 -5.56 -7.72
N ALA A 163 14.67 -5.99 -8.78
CA ALA A 163 14.06 -6.75 -9.88
C ALA A 163 13.29 -7.99 -9.38
N LYS A 164 13.93 -8.79 -8.51
CA LYS A 164 13.27 -9.97 -7.91
C LYS A 164 12.10 -9.60 -7.01
N VAL A 165 12.13 -8.41 -6.41
CA VAL A 165 11.04 -7.89 -5.59
C VAL A 165 9.86 -7.50 -6.47
N PHE A 166 10.12 -6.87 -7.62
CA PHE A 166 9.08 -6.52 -8.60
C PHE A 166 8.40 -7.76 -9.14
N GLN A 167 9.16 -8.81 -9.49
CA GLN A 167 8.58 -10.10 -9.88
C GLN A 167 7.64 -10.68 -8.82
N ILE A 168 7.99 -10.55 -7.53
CA ILE A 168 7.13 -10.99 -6.43
C ILE A 168 5.88 -10.10 -6.33
N ILE A 169 6.04 -8.78 -6.46
CA ILE A 169 4.93 -7.83 -6.44
C ILE A 169 3.97 -8.13 -7.58
N ASP A 170 4.47 -8.34 -8.80
CA ASP A 170 3.68 -8.59 -10.01
C ASP A 170 2.93 -9.92 -9.95
N ALA A 171 3.60 -10.98 -9.47
CA ALA A 171 2.94 -12.26 -9.24
C ALA A 171 1.79 -12.13 -8.23
N ARG A 172 2.02 -11.42 -7.11
CA ARG A 172 0.98 -11.18 -6.09
C ARG A 172 -0.10 -10.23 -6.55
N TRP A 173 0.26 -9.24 -7.36
CA TRP A 173 -0.66 -8.33 -8.00
C TRP A 173 -1.65 -9.14 -8.82
N SER A 174 -1.16 -9.92 -9.78
CA SER A 174 -1.97 -10.72 -10.69
C SER A 174 -2.86 -11.75 -9.97
N GLU A 175 -2.36 -12.38 -8.89
CA GLU A 175 -3.10 -13.42 -8.16
C GLU A 175 -4.16 -12.87 -7.20
N GLN A 176 -3.90 -11.74 -6.52
CA GLN A 176 -4.66 -11.36 -5.31
C GLN A 176 -5.26 -9.96 -5.36
N LEU A 177 -4.60 -9.02 -6.04
CA LEU A 177 -4.92 -7.59 -5.97
C LEU A 177 -5.48 -7.04 -7.27
N HIS A 178 -5.01 -7.53 -8.41
CA HIS A 178 -5.52 -7.23 -9.73
C HIS A 178 -6.94 -7.77 -9.82
N ARG A 179 -7.91 -6.86 -9.70
CA ARG A 179 -9.31 -7.17 -9.89
C ARG A 179 -9.88 -6.15 -10.85
N PRO A 180 -10.73 -6.57 -11.80
CA PRO A 180 -11.41 -5.67 -12.74
C PRO A 180 -12.05 -4.46 -12.04
N LEU A 181 -12.59 -4.66 -10.83
CA LEU A 181 -13.19 -3.61 -10.02
C LEU A 181 -12.22 -2.50 -9.60
N HIS A 182 -10.95 -2.82 -9.32
CA HIS A 182 -9.93 -1.81 -8.99
C HIS A 182 -9.52 -1.02 -10.25
N ALA A 183 -9.47 -1.67 -11.41
CA ALA A 183 -9.19 -1.01 -12.68
C ALA A 183 -10.32 -0.05 -13.06
N ALA A 184 -11.57 -0.49 -12.91
CA ALA A 184 -12.73 0.35 -13.10
C ALA A 184 -12.74 1.53 -12.10
N GLY A 185 -12.37 1.28 -10.85
CA GLY A 185 -12.23 2.33 -9.84
C GLY A 185 -11.23 3.40 -10.24
N LEU A 186 -10.10 3.04 -10.86
CA LEU A 186 -9.12 4.01 -11.36
C LEU A 186 -9.69 4.86 -12.50
N ILE A 187 -10.35 4.22 -13.49
CA ILE A 187 -10.97 4.92 -14.61
C ILE A 187 -12.05 5.90 -14.11
N LEU A 188 -12.83 5.49 -13.12
CA LEU A 188 -13.90 6.29 -12.54
C LEU A 188 -13.41 7.29 -11.49
N ASN A 189 -12.09 7.49 -11.34
CA ASN A 189 -11.52 8.48 -10.44
C ASN A 189 -10.97 9.68 -11.24
N PRO A 190 -11.74 10.78 -11.42
CA PRO A 190 -11.33 11.92 -12.23
C PRO A 190 -10.07 12.63 -11.72
N SER A 191 -9.71 12.45 -10.45
CA SER A 191 -8.51 13.06 -9.88
C SER A 191 -7.23 12.42 -10.41
N LEU A 192 -7.30 11.17 -10.87
CA LEU A 192 -6.17 10.39 -11.39
C LEU A 192 -6.34 10.13 -12.89
N PHE A 193 -7.54 9.73 -13.30
CA PHE A 193 -7.83 9.31 -14.67
C PHE A 193 -7.41 10.36 -15.70
N TYR A 194 -7.84 11.62 -15.56
CA TYR A 194 -7.53 12.64 -16.57
C TYR A 194 -6.04 12.92 -16.68
N ASP A 195 -5.35 13.08 -15.55
CA ASP A 195 -3.89 13.31 -15.53
C ASP A 195 -3.15 12.12 -16.17
N GLN A 196 -3.60 10.87 -15.95
CA GLN A 196 -2.96 9.67 -16.52
C GLN A 196 -3.34 9.43 -18.00
N HIS A 197 -4.58 9.73 -18.37
CA HIS A 197 -5.08 9.60 -19.73
C HIS A 197 -4.41 10.61 -20.67
N GLU A 198 -4.27 11.87 -20.24
CA GLU A 198 -3.57 12.92 -21.00
C GLU A 198 -2.09 12.57 -21.20
N ASN A 199 -1.46 11.92 -20.21
CA ASN A 199 -0.07 11.48 -20.28
C ASN A 199 0.12 10.11 -20.96
N ASN A 200 -0.95 9.48 -21.47
CA ASN A 200 -0.92 8.13 -22.04
C ASN A 200 -0.28 7.08 -21.12
N SER A 201 -0.43 7.21 -19.80
CA SER A 201 0.20 6.33 -18.81
C SER A 201 -0.70 5.18 -18.33
N LEU A 202 -1.96 5.13 -18.78
CA LEU A 202 -2.88 4.04 -18.44
C LEU A 202 -2.50 2.76 -19.17
N ALA A 203 -2.22 1.70 -18.40
CA ALA A 203 -1.92 0.38 -18.94
C ALA A 203 -3.15 -0.26 -19.61
N ARG A 204 -2.91 -1.12 -20.61
CA ARG A 204 -3.98 -1.86 -21.32
C ARG A 204 -4.86 -2.67 -20.37
N GLU A 205 -4.27 -3.27 -19.34
CA GLU A 205 -4.99 -4.06 -18.34
C GLU A 205 -6.07 -3.26 -17.59
N VAL A 206 -5.89 -1.94 -17.43
CA VAL A 206 -6.86 -1.07 -16.77
C VAL A 206 -8.13 -0.97 -17.61
N TRP A 207 -7.98 -0.80 -18.93
CA TRP A 207 -9.11 -0.76 -19.86
C TRP A 207 -9.83 -2.09 -19.95
N THR A 208 -9.09 -3.20 -20.07
CA THR A 208 -9.66 -4.55 -20.05
C THR A 208 -10.47 -4.78 -18.78
N GLY A 209 -9.91 -4.44 -17.61
CA GLY A 209 -10.58 -4.58 -16.33
C GLY A 209 -11.85 -3.74 -16.23
N PHE A 210 -11.89 -2.53 -16.78
CA PHE A 210 -13.13 -1.75 -16.80
C PHE A 210 -14.23 -2.42 -17.63
N HIS A 211 -13.93 -2.88 -18.84
CA HIS A 211 -14.92 -3.55 -19.68
C HIS A 211 -15.43 -4.86 -19.06
N GLU A 212 -14.56 -5.64 -18.42
CA GLU A 212 -14.96 -6.83 -17.67
C GLU A 212 -15.95 -6.51 -16.53
N VAL A 213 -15.79 -5.36 -15.87
CA VAL A 213 -16.75 -4.91 -14.84
C VAL A 213 -18.09 -4.53 -15.46
N VAL A 214 -18.09 -3.79 -16.56
CA VAL A 214 -19.33 -3.39 -17.26
C VAL A 214 -20.12 -4.62 -17.70
N ILE A 215 -19.47 -5.56 -18.39
CA ILE A 215 -20.10 -6.81 -18.84
C ILE A 215 -20.66 -7.60 -17.65
N LYS A 216 -19.93 -7.67 -16.54
CA LYS A 216 -20.32 -8.45 -15.37
C LYS A 216 -21.45 -7.83 -14.55
N LEU A 217 -21.49 -6.51 -14.43
CA LEU A 217 -22.48 -5.80 -13.61
C LEU A 217 -23.73 -5.40 -14.40
N THR A 218 -23.63 -5.36 -15.73
CA THR A 218 -24.71 -4.92 -16.62
C THR A 218 -24.98 -6.00 -17.66
N PRO A 219 -25.88 -6.97 -17.38
CA PRO A 219 -26.21 -8.04 -18.33
C PRO A 219 -26.93 -7.56 -19.59
N ASP A 220 -27.56 -6.39 -19.54
CA ASP A 220 -28.27 -5.75 -20.65
C ASP A 220 -27.28 -5.11 -21.64
N GLU A 221 -27.24 -5.63 -22.88
CA GLU A 221 -26.33 -5.19 -23.93
C GLU A 221 -26.59 -3.74 -24.37
N ASP A 222 -27.85 -3.30 -24.43
CA ASP A 222 -28.20 -1.92 -24.79
C ASP A 222 -27.69 -0.93 -23.73
N LEU A 223 -27.70 -1.35 -22.47
CA LEU A 223 -27.17 -0.54 -21.37
C LEU A 223 -25.64 -0.56 -21.35
N GLN A 224 -24.99 -1.67 -21.74
CA GLN A 224 -23.53 -1.71 -21.91
C GLN A 224 -23.07 -0.71 -22.99
N GLU A 225 -23.73 -0.67 -24.15
CA GLU A 225 -23.43 0.26 -25.23
C GLU A 225 -23.52 1.72 -24.75
N LYS A 226 -24.60 2.08 -24.05
CA LYS A 226 -24.78 3.40 -23.45
C LYS A 226 -23.67 3.76 -22.46
N ILE A 227 -23.20 2.80 -21.66
CA ILE A 227 -22.09 3.04 -20.72
C ILE A 227 -20.79 3.31 -21.48
N VAL A 228 -20.53 2.58 -22.58
CA VAL A 228 -19.35 2.80 -23.43
C VAL A 228 -19.41 4.17 -24.11
N ASP A 229 -20.58 4.59 -24.60
CA ASP A 229 -20.77 5.93 -25.16
C ASP A 229 -20.55 7.04 -24.13
N GLN A 230 -21.10 6.88 -22.92
CA GLN A 230 -20.85 7.81 -21.82
C GLN A 230 -19.37 7.86 -21.42
N LEU A 231 -18.68 6.72 -21.47
CA LEU A 231 -17.24 6.66 -21.24
C LEU A 231 -16.48 7.47 -22.29
N ALA A 232 -16.88 7.46 -23.56
CA ALA A 232 -16.24 8.28 -24.60
C ALA A 232 -16.35 9.78 -24.28
N ILE A 233 -17.53 10.24 -23.87
CA ILE A 233 -17.78 11.63 -23.44
C ILE A 233 -16.94 11.98 -22.21
N TYR A 234 -16.88 11.07 -21.24
CA TYR A 234 -16.05 11.23 -20.04
C TYR A 234 -14.57 11.36 -20.39
N LYS A 235 -14.03 10.47 -21.24
CA LYS A 235 -12.63 10.47 -21.68
C LYS A 235 -12.24 11.77 -22.38
N ALA A 236 -13.14 12.29 -23.24
CA ALA A 236 -12.95 13.55 -23.95
C ALA A 236 -13.13 14.79 -23.05
N ALA A 237 -13.52 14.61 -21.79
CA ALA A 237 -13.91 15.70 -20.89
C ALA A 237 -15.02 16.57 -21.48
N GLU A 238 -15.98 15.98 -22.19
CA GLU A 238 -17.05 16.68 -22.90
C GLU A 238 -18.38 16.71 -22.10
N GLY A 239 -19.41 17.33 -22.68
CA GLY A 239 -20.72 17.44 -22.04
C GLY A 239 -20.65 18.16 -20.69
N LEU A 240 -21.12 17.52 -19.63
CA LEU A 240 -21.04 18.06 -18.26
C LEU A 240 -19.61 18.05 -17.69
N PHE A 241 -18.73 17.18 -18.20
CA PHE A 241 -17.36 17.04 -17.69
C PHE A 241 -16.43 18.20 -18.09
N LYS A 242 -16.85 19.03 -19.07
CA LYS A 242 -16.13 20.24 -19.51
C LYS A 242 -16.41 21.47 -18.65
N LEU A 243 -17.43 21.41 -17.79
CA LEU A 243 -17.82 22.55 -16.96
C LEU A 243 -16.66 22.93 -16.02
N ARG A 244 -16.38 24.23 -15.90
CA ARG A 244 -15.31 24.74 -15.01
C ARG A 244 -15.44 24.20 -13.58
N LEU A 245 -16.68 24.08 -13.09
CA LEU A 245 -16.96 23.51 -11.77
C LEU A 245 -16.54 22.04 -11.69
N ALA A 246 -16.89 21.23 -12.69
CA ALA A 246 -16.52 19.81 -12.78
C ALA A 246 -14.99 19.64 -12.80
N ILE A 247 -14.28 20.43 -13.62
CA ILE A 247 -12.81 20.41 -13.71
C ILE A 247 -12.17 20.77 -12.37
N LYS A 248 -12.64 21.85 -11.71
CA LYS A 248 -12.12 22.26 -10.38
C LYS A 248 -12.37 21.19 -9.32
N GLN A 249 -13.49 20.46 -9.41
CA GLN A 249 -13.86 19.45 -8.44
C GLN A 249 -13.08 18.14 -8.56
N ARG A 250 -12.49 17.84 -9.73
CA ARG A 250 -11.68 16.62 -9.95
C ARG A 250 -10.64 16.39 -8.85
N LYS A 251 -9.98 17.46 -8.39
CA LYS A 251 -8.89 17.39 -7.39
C LYS A 251 -9.32 17.72 -5.96
N THR A 252 -10.56 18.19 -5.75
CA THR A 252 -11.02 18.67 -4.42
C THR A 252 -12.04 17.78 -3.74
N LYS A 253 -12.76 16.94 -4.49
CA LYS A 253 -13.74 15.97 -3.94
C LYS A 253 -13.23 14.54 -4.03
N SER A 254 -13.65 13.66 -3.12
CA SER A 254 -13.33 12.23 -3.25
C SER A 254 -14.13 11.59 -4.40
N PRO A 255 -13.68 10.45 -4.96
CA PRO A 255 -14.40 9.75 -6.02
C PRO A 255 -15.85 9.42 -5.63
N ASP A 256 -16.09 9.01 -4.39
CA ASP A 256 -17.44 8.73 -3.89
C ASP A 256 -18.32 9.99 -3.85
N ASP A 257 -17.77 11.13 -3.41
CA ASP A 257 -18.49 12.41 -3.41
C ASP A 257 -18.75 12.94 -4.83
N GLN A 258 -17.89 12.60 -5.78
CA GLN A 258 -18.04 12.98 -7.19
C GLN A 258 -19.09 12.11 -7.87
N VAL A 259 -19.05 10.79 -7.69
CA VAL A 259 -20.05 9.84 -8.22
C VAL A 259 -21.45 10.20 -7.71
N LEU A 260 -21.60 10.50 -6.41
CA LEU A 260 -22.88 10.96 -5.85
C LEU A 260 -23.36 12.27 -6.52
N LEU A 261 -22.47 13.22 -6.80
CA LEU A 261 -22.84 14.48 -7.46
C LEU A 261 -23.24 14.28 -8.93
N TYR A 262 -22.59 13.37 -9.66
CA TYR A 262 -22.95 13.03 -11.04
C TYR A 262 -24.24 12.21 -11.11
N PHE A 263 -24.48 11.29 -10.18
CA PHE A 263 -25.77 10.61 -10.05
C PHE A 263 -26.89 11.58 -9.68
N ILE A 264 -26.66 12.54 -8.78
CA ILE A 264 -27.61 13.61 -8.47
C ILE A 264 -27.82 14.51 -9.70
N ALA A 265 -26.78 14.84 -10.46
CA ALA A 265 -26.92 15.64 -11.67
C ALA A 265 -27.66 14.90 -12.79
N LEU A 266 -27.39 13.62 -13.01
CA LEU A 266 -28.12 12.75 -13.94
C LEU A 266 -29.58 12.56 -13.50
N ALA A 267 -29.83 12.36 -12.20
CA ALA A 267 -31.18 12.25 -11.65
C ALA A 267 -31.96 13.57 -11.74
N LEU A 268 -31.32 14.72 -11.47
CA LEU A 268 -31.94 16.03 -11.62
C LEU A 268 -32.21 16.38 -13.08
N MET A 269 -31.32 16.02 -14.01
CA MET A 269 -31.57 16.20 -15.44
C MET A 269 -32.66 15.28 -15.96
N TYR A 270 -32.72 14.02 -15.50
CA TYR A 270 -33.82 13.11 -15.81
C TYR A 270 -35.16 13.62 -15.25
N PHE A 271 -35.15 14.17 -14.03
CA PHE A 271 -36.33 14.77 -13.41
C PHE A 271 -36.80 16.05 -14.14
N LEU A 272 -35.87 16.90 -14.58
CA LEU A 272 -36.18 18.08 -15.41
C LEU A 272 -36.68 17.68 -16.81
N TYR A 273 -36.13 16.63 -17.40
CA TYR A 273 -36.59 16.08 -18.68
C TYR A 273 -38.03 15.56 -18.59
N LEU A 274 -38.38 14.85 -17.51
CA LEU A 274 -39.75 14.42 -17.23
C LEU A 274 -40.70 15.61 -17.00
N LEU A 275 -40.27 16.64 -16.26
CA LEU A 275 -41.06 17.86 -16.08
C LEU A 275 -41.31 18.59 -17.41
N THR A 276 -40.33 18.61 -18.33
CA THR A 276 -40.53 19.19 -19.66
C THR A 276 -41.46 18.37 -20.55
N LEU A 277 -41.46 17.04 -20.41
CA LEU A 277 -42.39 16.16 -21.13
C LEU A 277 -43.82 16.29 -20.61
N GLU A 278 -44.03 16.33 -19.28
CA GLU A 278 -45.35 16.58 -18.69
C GLU A 278 -45.90 17.97 -19.07
N TYR A 279 -45.04 19.00 -19.07
CA TYR A 279 -45.44 20.33 -19.55
C TYR A 279 -45.83 20.31 -21.04
N PHE A 280 -45.06 19.63 -21.88
CA PHE A 280 -45.33 19.53 -23.32
C PHE A 280 -46.61 18.77 -23.64
N PHE A 281 -46.94 17.72 -22.89
CA PHE A 281 -48.21 16.99 -23.03
C PHE A 281 -49.42 17.72 -22.42
N SER A 282 -49.22 18.64 -21.47
CA SER A 282 -50.31 19.47 -20.91
C SER A 282 -50.71 20.68 -21.78
N LEU A 283 -49.90 21.00 -22.79
CA LEU A 283 -50.11 22.10 -23.74
C LEU A 283 -50.64 21.64 -25.11
N LEU A 284 -50.80 20.32 -25.30
CA LEU A 284 -51.46 19.67 -26.44
C LEU A 284 -52.89 19.27 -26.05
#